data_AF-A0A519JVE3-F1
#
_entry.id   AF-A0A519JVE3-F1
#
_cell.length_a   1.000
_cell.length_b   1.000
_cell.length_c   1.000
_cell.angle_alpha   90.00
_cell.angle_beta   90.00
_cell.angle_gamma   90.00
#
_symmetry.space_group_name_H-M   'P 1'
#
loop_
_entity.id
_entity.type
_entity.pdbx_description
1 polymer ?
#
loop_
_entity_poly.entity_id
_entity_poly.type
_entity_poly.pdbx_seq_one_letter_code
_entity_poly.pdbx_strand_id
1 'polypeptide(L)'
;RTGKRMQEKHSYITIQFKPLAQSTFSGGKHDLSQNKLIINIQPLMDIRLQVMTKKPGLTVELRPVEMIFDYFSCKEDTPEAYETLLLDALEGDLTLFMRSDQVEEAWDVVKTIQEYWENNPDPSFPNYAAGSSGPEDCNLLLQREDHSWEHAPIDLKL
;
A
#
# COMPACT_ATOMS: atom_id res chain seq x y z
N ARG A 1 -4.49 -4.75 -2.70
CA ARG A 1 -5.05 -5.21 -4.00
C ARG A 1 -3.94 -5.79 -4.86
N THR A 2 -4.26 -6.68 -5.80
CA THR A 2 -3.32 -7.21 -6.80
C THR A 2 -4.02 -7.34 -8.15
N GLY A 3 -3.29 -7.21 -9.26
CA GLY A 3 -3.85 -7.27 -10.61
C GLY A 3 -2.79 -7.35 -11.70
N LYS A 4 -3.18 -7.80 -12.89
CA LYS A 4 -2.33 -7.83 -14.09
C LYS A 4 -2.76 -6.74 -15.05
N ARG A 5 -1.88 -6.33 -15.98
CA ARG A 5 -2.19 -5.24 -16.95
C ARG A 5 -2.70 -3.97 -16.26
N MET A 6 -2.26 -3.72 -15.03
CA MET A 6 -2.50 -2.45 -14.37
C MET A 6 -1.56 -1.38 -14.94
N GLN A 7 -1.83 -0.12 -14.60
CA GLN A 7 -1.05 1.03 -15.04
C GLN A 7 0.46 0.90 -14.75
N GLU A 8 0.82 0.34 -13.60
CA GLU A 8 2.21 0.23 -13.14
C GLU A 8 2.48 -1.07 -12.40
N LYS A 9 3.75 -1.50 -12.39
CA LYS A 9 4.24 -2.59 -11.54
C LYS A 9 4.75 -1.97 -10.24
N HIS A 10 3.98 -2.11 -9.17
CA HIS A 10 4.31 -1.53 -7.87
C HIS A 10 3.83 -2.48 -6.76
N SER A 11 4.68 -2.70 -5.76
CA SER A 11 4.35 -3.41 -4.53
C SER A 11 4.64 -2.49 -3.35
N TYR A 12 3.62 -2.22 -2.56
CA TYR A 12 3.70 -1.34 -1.41
C TYR A 12 2.65 -1.70 -0.37
N ILE A 13 2.88 -1.23 0.85
CA ILE A 13 1.95 -1.33 1.97
C ILE A 13 1.63 0.10 2.40
N THR A 14 0.34 0.44 2.48
CA THR A 14 -0.11 1.73 3.01
C THR A 14 -0.85 1.52 4.31
N ILE A 15 -0.44 2.26 5.34
CA ILE A 15 -1.11 2.34 6.63
C ILE A 15 -1.69 3.75 6.74
N GLN A 16 -3.02 3.86 6.67
CA GLN A 16 -3.75 5.12 6.89
C GLN A 16 -4.09 5.26 8.38
N PHE A 17 -3.66 6.36 8.99
CA PHE A 17 -3.96 6.63 10.40
C PHE A 17 -5.37 7.18 10.56
N LYS A 18 -5.96 7.01 11.74
CA LYS A 18 -7.27 7.58 12.07
C LYS A 18 -7.26 9.12 11.94
N PRO A 19 -8.40 9.73 11.58
CA PRO A 19 -8.49 11.18 11.55
C PRO A 19 -8.30 11.76 12.96
N LEU A 20 -7.85 13.01 13.02
CA LEU A 20 -7.70 13.71 14.30
C LEU A 20 -9.07 13.98 14.92
N ALA A 21 -9.33 13.44 16.10
CA ALA A 21 -10.63 13.50 16.78
C ALA A 21 -11.12 14.92 17.09
N GLN A 22 -10.20 15.86 17.37
CA GLN A 22 -10.50 17.28 17.56
C GLN A 22 -9.37 18.12 16.98
N SER A 23 -9.66 18.87 15.94
CA SER A 23 -8.72 19.85 15.41
C SER A 23 -9.00 21.22 16.02
N THR A 24 -8.02 21.77 16.73
CA THR A 24 -7.99 23.19 17.11
C THR A 24 -7.85 24.12 15.89
N PHE A 25 -7.59 23.57 14.70
CA PHE A 25 -7.47 24.28 13.43
C PHE A 25 -8.78 24.31 12.60
N SER A 26 -9.90 23.89 13.20
CA SER A 26 -11.25 23.80 12.58
C SER A 26 -11.84 25.14 12.11
N GLY A 27 -11.18 26.27 12.36
CA GLY A 27 -11.59 27.61 11.91
C GLY A 27 -11.17 27.98 10.48
N GLY A 28 -10.31 27.18 9.83
CA GLY A 28 -9.93 27.35 8.43
C GLY A 28 -10.50 26.23 7.56
N LYS A 29 -10.75 26.51 6.27
CA LYS A 29 -11.05 25.50 5.24
C LYS A 29 -9.82 24.61 4.98
N HIS A 30 -9.38 23.86 5.98
CA HIS A 30 -8.24 22.97 5.88
C HIS A 30 -8.80 21.55 5.99
N ASP A 31 -8.92 20.88 4.84
CA ASP A 31 -9.10 19.43 4.81
C ASP A 31 -7.88 18.81 5.48
N LEU A 32 -8.07 18.30 6.69
CA LEU A 32 -7.03 17.58 7.41
C LEU A 32 -6.98 16.18 6.82
N SER A 33 -6.10 15.98 5.85
CA SER A 33 -5.83 14.65 5.33
C SER A 33 -5.28 13.77 6.46
N GLN A 34 -5.73 12.53 6.52
CA GLN A 34 -5.17 11.53 7.43
C GLN A 34 -3.69 11.31 7.14
N ASN A 35 -2.89 11.12 8.19
CA ASN A 35 -1.49 10.74 8.04
C ASN A 35 -1.41 9.36 7.38
N LYS A 36 -0.33 9.11 6.64
CA LYS A 36 -0.10 7.82 5.96
C LYS A 36 1.35 7.38 6.10
N LEU A 37 1.56 6.09 6.38
CA LEU A 37 2.86 5.44 6.29
C LEU A 37 2.84 4.49 5.09
N ILE A 38 3.72 4.74 4.12
CA ILE A 38 3.83 3.98 2.89
C ILE A 38 5.18 3.26 2.91
N ILE A 39 5.15 1.94 2.84
CA ILE A 39 6.33 1.08 2.76
C ILE A 39 6.39 0.55 1.33
N ASN A 40 7.28 1.10 0.51
CA ASN A 40 7.47 0.67 -0.85
C ASN A 40 8.43 -0.52 -0.88
N ILE A 41 8.00 -1.62 -1.49
CA ILE A 41 8.79 -2.87 -1.59
C ILE A 41 9.48 -2.94 -2.95
N GLN A 42 8.78 -2.60 -4.04
CA GLN A 42 9.38 -2.51 -5.38
C GLN A 42 8.51 -1.62 -6.27
N PRO A 43 9.07 -0.77 -7.15
CA PRO A 43 10.50 -0.64 -7.42
C PRO A 43 11.22 0.33 -6.47
N LEU A 44 10.49 1.20 -5.76
CA LEU A 44 11.08 2.34 -5.05
C LEU A 44 11.93 1.95 -3.82
N MET A 45 11.57 0.88 -3.09
CA MET A 45 12.28 0.45 -1.88
C MET A 45 12.54 1.58 -0.86
N ASP A 46 11.55 2.45 -0.66
CA ASP A 46 11.61 3.55 0.29
C ASP A 46 10.48 3.46 1.32
N ILE A 47 10.64 4.19 2.43
CA ILE A 47 9.59 4.37 3.43
C ILE A 47 9.20 5.85 3.43
N ARG A 48 7.91 6.13 3.29
CA ARG A 48 7.37 7.49 3.26
C ARG A 48 6.37 7.70 4.38
N LEU A 49 6.54 8.77 5.14
CA LEU A 49 5.58 9.21 6.14
C LEU A 49 4.98 10.56 5.71
N GLN A 50 3.71 10.54 5.34
CA GLN A 50 2.93 11.71 4.95
C GLN A 50 2.23 12.28 6.20
N VAL A 51 2.55 13.53 6.53
CA VAL A 51 2.00 14.24 7.69
C VAL A 51 1.62 15.67 7.34
N MET A 52 0.64 16.20 8.05
CA MET A 52 0.26 17.62 7.94
C MET A 52 1.18 18.49 8.80
N THR A 53 1.80 19.50 8.20
CA THR A 53 2.64 20.48 8.90
C THR A 53 2.22 21.90 8.59
N LYS A 54 2.57 22.83 9.48
CA LYS A 54 2.36 24.26 9.24
C LYS A 54 3.29 24.73 8.13
N LYS A 55 2.74 25.35 7.10
CA LYS A 55 3.50 26.07 6.09
C LYS A 55 4.32 27.19 6.78
N PRO A 56 5.63 27.30 6.52
CA PRO A 56 6.42 28.42 7.00
C PRO A 56 5.82 29.75 6.53
N GLY A 57 5.57 30.67 7.47
CA GLY A 57 4.93 31.95 7.18
C GLY A 57 4.10 32.50 8.34
N LEU A 58 3.53 33.67 8.08
CA LEU A 58 2.67 34.41 9.02
C LEU A 58 1.25 33.83 9.10
N THR A 59 0.81 33.10 8.07
CA THR A 59 -0.50 32.44 8.04
C THR A 59 -0.43 31.05 8.68
N VAL A 60 -1.50 30.65 9.35
CA VAL A 60 -1.69 29.27 9.85
C VAL A 60 -2.36 28.47 8.74
N GLU A 61 -1.55 28.00 7.78
CA GLU A 61 -1.98 27.13 6.68
C GLU A 61 -1.30 25.78 6.87
N LEU A 62 -2.06 24.69 6.95
CA LEU A 62 -1.51 23.33 7.00
C LEU A 62 -1.32 22.79 5.59
N ARG A 63 -0.22 22.08 5.36
CA ARG A 63 0.07 21.38 4.11
C ARG A 63 0.62 19.98 4.37
N PRO A 64 0.31 19.00 3.50
CA PRO A 64 0.95 17.70 3.57
C PRO A 64 2.44 17.84 3.23
N VAL A 65 3.29 17.18 4.01
CA VAL A 65 4.71 17.03 3.76
C VAL A 65 5.07 15.55 3.88
N GLU A 66 5.98 15.11 3.02
CA GLU A 66 6.50 13.74 3.02
C GLU A 66 7.88 13.70 3.66
N MET A 67 8.07 12.80 4.63
CA MET A 67 9.40 12.36 5.06
C MET A 67 9.73 11.08 4.29
N ILE A 68 10.86 11.06 3.58
CA ILE A 68 11.28 9.94 2.73
C ILE A 68 12.57 9.35 3.32
N PHE A 69 12.55 8.05 3.56
CA PHE A 69 13.73 7.23 3.86
C PHE A 69 14.00 6.32 2.67
N ASP A 70 15.06 6.60 1.93
CA ASP A 70 15.45 5.86 0.74
C ASP A 70 16.52 4.81 1.08
N TYR A 71 16.15 3.52 0.98
CA TYR A 71 17.06 2.40 1.27
C TYR A 71 18.19 2.29 0.24
N PHE A 72 17.93 2.60 -1.03
CA PHE A 72 18.93 2.48 -2.11
C PHE A 72 20.04 3.52 -2.04
N SER A 73 19.79 4.65 -1.40
CA SER A 73 20.84 5.64 -1.14
C SER A 73 22.06 5.06 -0.39
N CYS A 74 21.90 3.89 0.25
CA CYS A 74 22.89 3.27 1.13
C CYS A 74 23.43 1.90 0.64
N LYS A 75 23.11 1.40 -0.57
CA LYS A 75 23.61 0.08 -1.02
C LYS A 75 23.97 -0.02 -2.51
N GLU A 76 25.13 -0.63 -2.77
CA GLU A 76 25.58 -1.07 -4.11
C GLU A 76 25.23 -2.54 -4.40
N ASP A 77 25.08 -3.42 -3.38
CA ASP A 77 24.80 -4.86 -3.59
C ASP A 77 23.79 -5.41 -2.57
N THR A 78 22.51 -5.46 -2.94
CA THR A 78 21.48 -6.23 -2.19
C THR A 78 21.41 -7.65 -2.74
N PRO A 79 21.50 -8.70 -1.88
CA PRO A 79 21.37 -10.08 -2.32
C PRO A 79 19.98 -10.31 -2.94
N GLU A 80 19.92 -11.23 -3.89
CA GLU A 80 18.64 -11.61 -4.49
C GLU A 80 17.79 -12.38 -3.46
N ALA A 81 16.46 -12.38 -3.64
CA ALA A 81 15.54 -13.00 -2.69
C ALA A 81 15.83 -14.49 -2.45
N TYR A 82 16.12 -15.26 -3.49
CA TYR A 82 16.46 -16.68 -3.38
C TYR A 82 17.83 -16.93 -2.78
N GLU A 83 18.82 -16.05 -2.98
CA GLU A 83 20.12 -16.18 -2.31
C GLU A 83 19.96 -16.15 -0.79
N THR A 84 19.14 -15.21 -0.31
CA THR A 84 18.81 -15.07 1.11
C THR A 84 18.07 -16.31 1.63
N LEU A 85 17.00 -16.74 0.94
CA LEU A 85 16.21 -17.91 1.37
C LEU A 85 17.02 -19.21 1.37
N LEU A 86 17.93 -19.39 0.41
CA LEU A 86 18.79 -20.56 0.37
C LEU A 86 19.79 -20.57 1.53
N LEU A 87 20.36 -19.42 1.87
CA LEU A 87 21.24 -19.29 3.04
C LEU A 87 20.47 -19.62 4.32
N ASP A 88 19.31 -19.03 4.53
CA ASP A 88 18.47 -19.28 5.71
C ASP A 88 18.13 -20.77 5.85
N ALA A 89 17.80 -21.45 4.75
CA ALA A 89 17.54 -22.89 4.75
C ALA A 89 18.77 -23.73 5.12
N LEU A 90 19.98 -23.32 4.72
CA LEU A 90 21.23 -23.99 5.08
C LEU A 90 21.59 -23.77 6.55
N GLU A 91 21.30 -22.59 7.09
CA GLU A 91 21.53 -22.24 8.49
C GLU A 91 20.45 -22.79 9.43
N GLY A 92 19.33 -23.26 8.87
CA GLY A 92 18.17 -23.74 9.63
C GLY A 92 17.33 -22.61 10.22
N ASP A 93 17.47 -21.38 9.70
CA ASP A 93 16.59 -20.27 10.03
C ASP A 93 15.30 -20.38 9.23
N LEU A 94 14.19 -20.54 9.94
CA LEU A 94 12.86 -20.68 9.35
C LEU A 94 12.04 -19.39 9.38
N THR A 95 12.64 -18.25 9.76
CA THR A 95 11.93 -16.97 9.98
C THR A 95 11.21 -16.46 8.72
N LEU A 96 11.79 -16.65 7.53
CA LEU A 96 11.21 -16.22 6.26
C LEU A 96 10.33 -17.29 5.57
N PHE A 97 10.15 -18.45 6.21
CA PHE A 97 9.35 -19.54 5.67
C PHE A 97 7.96 -19.58 6.30
N MET A 98 6.95 -19.82 5.47
CA MET A 98 5.58 -20.01 5.94
C MET A 98 5.45 -21.33 6.69
N ARG A 99 4.85 -21.29 7.88
CA ARG A 99 4.54 -22.50 8.66
C ARG A 99 3.30 -23.20 8.10
N SER A 100 3.17 -24.51 8.34
CA SER A 100 2.05 -25.31 7.81
C SER A 100 0.68 -24.80 8.27
N ASP A 101 0.53 -24.45 9.54
CA ASP A 101 -0.71 -23.90 10.10
C ASP A 101 -1.06 -22.54 9.47
N GLN A 102 -0.06 -21.68 9.20
CA GLN A 102 -0.29 -20.41 8.51
C GLN A 102 -0.76 -20.62 7.06
N VAL A 103 -0.26 -21.66 6.39
CA VAL A 103 -0.69 -22.01 5.02
C VAL A 103 -2.12 -22.53 5.01
N GLU A 104 -2.48 -23.37 5.98
CA GLU A 104 -3.85 -23.90 6.12
C GLU A 104 -4.86 -22.76 6.35
N GLU A 105 -4.58 -21.86 7.30
CA GLU A 105 -5.45 -20.70 7.57
C GLU A 105 -5.57 -19.75 6.37
N ALA A 106 -4.48 -19.53 5.63
CA ALA A 106 -4.51 -18.74 4.40
C ALA A 106 -5.39 -19.40 3.32
N TRP A 107 -5.34 -20.73 3.22
CA TRP A 107 -6.19 -21.48 2.30
C TRP A 107 -7.67 -21.40 2.67
N ASP A 108 -8.03 -21.45 3.95
CA ASP A 108 -9.43 -21.36 4.38
C ASP A 108 -10.09 -20.03 3.97
N VAL A 109 -9.34 -18.91 4.06
CA VAL A 109 -9.79 -17.60 3.60
C VAL A 109 -10.03 -17.60 2.08
N VAL A 110 -9.07 -18.12 1.29
CA VAL A 110 -9.16 -18.12 -0.17
C VAL A 110 -10.25 -19.08 -0.66
N LYS A 111 -10.36 -20.25 -0.02
CA LYS A 111 -11.32 -21.30 -0.37
C LYS A 111 -12.76 -20.79 -0.29
N THR A 112 -13.10 -20.02 0.74
CA THR A 112 -14.44 -19.41 0.88
C THR A 112 -14.80 -18.55 -0.33
N ILE A 113 -13.85 -17.78 -0.86
CA ILE A 113 -14.04 -16.93 -2.05
C ILE A 113 -14.19 -17.80 -3.32
N GLN A 114 -13.35 -18.83 -3.45
CA GLN A 114 -13.40 -19.75 -4.59
C GLN A 114 -14.74 -20.51 -4.66
N GLU A 115 -15.17 -21.10 -3.54
CA GLU A 115 -16.45 -21.82 -3.45
C GLU A 115 -17.64 -20.90 -3.78
N TYR A 116 -17.59 -19.64 -3.34
CA TYR A 116 -18.61 -18.66 -3.71
C TYR A 116 -18.66 -18.42 -5.23
N TRP A 117 -17.52 -18.24 -5.89
CA TRP A 117 -17.45 -18.04 -7.34
C TRP A 117 -17.85 -19.27 -8.16
N GLU A 118 -17.52 -20.47 -7.69
CA GLU A 118 -17.91 -21.73 -8.35
C GLU A 118 -19.43 -21.94 -8.31
N ASN A 119 -20.07 -21.63 -7.18
CA ASN A 119 -21.51 -21.81 -6.99
C ASN A 119 -22.35 -20.64 -7.52
N ASN A 120 -21.73 -19.47 -7.72
CA ASN A 120 -22.38 -18.26 -8.22
C ASN A 120 -21.60 -17.71 -9.42
N PRO A 121 -21.73 -18.33 -10.62
CA PRO A 121 -21.17 -17.77 -11.84
C PRO A 121 -21.94 -16.49 -12.21
N ASP A 122 -21.64 -15.39 -11.52
CA ASP A 122 -22.20 -14.09 -11.79
C ASP A 122 -21.71 -13.62 -13.18
N PRO A 123 -22.60 -13.29 -14.12
CA PRO A 123 -22.20 -12.80 -15.43
C PRO A 123 -21.53 -11.42 -15.40
N SER A 124 -21.63 -10.66 -14.30
CA SER A 124 -21.15 -9.29 -14.20
C SER A 124 -19.81 -9.16 -13.45
N PHE A 125 -18.79 -9.91 -13.89
CA PHE A 125 -17.43 -9.69 -13.37
C PHE A 125 -16.91 -8.30 -13.77
N PRO A 126 -16.45 -7.47 -12.82
CA PRO A 126 -16.05 -6.10 -13.11
C PRO A 126 -14.76 -6.08 -13.93
N ASN A 127 -14.89 -5.77 -15.22
CA ASN A 127 -13.77 -5.64 -16.14
C ASN A 127 -13.15 -4.25 -16.09
N TYR A 128 -11.88 -4.15 -16.50
CA TYR A 128 -11.14 -2.91 -16.56
C TYR A 128 -10.26 -2.88 -17.81
N ALA A 129 -10.00 -1.68 -18.33
CA ALA A 129 -9.12 -1.51 -19.47
C ALA A 129 -7.67 -1.82 -19.10
N ALA A 130 -6.92 -2.46 -20.01
CA ALA A 130 -5.49 -2.67 -19.81
C ALA A 130 -4.75 -1.32 -19.66
N GLY A 131 -3.87 -1.22 -18.67
CA GLY A 131 -3.17 0.01 -18.31
C GLY A 131 -3.94 0.93 -17.37
N SER A 132 -5.16 0.58 -16.95
CA SER A 132 -5.90 1.32 -15.92
C SER A 132 -5.52 0.88 -14.50
N SER A 133 -6.03 1.57 -13.48
CA SER A 133 -5.81 1.24 -12.07
C SER A 133 -6.75 0.15 -11.51
N GLY A 134 -7.46 -0.57 -12.39
CA GLY A 134 -8.46 -1.58 -12.03
C GLY A 134 -9.91 -1.08 -12.20
N PRO A 135 -10.91 -1.91 -11.84
CA PRO A 135 -12.31 -1.54 -11.93
C PRO A 135 -12.69 -0.44 -10.93
N GLU A 136 -13.71 0.35 -11.26
CA GLU A 136 -14.22 1.41 -10.40
C GLU A 136 -14.78 0.87 -9.08
N ASP A 137 -15.36 -0.33 -9.09
CA ASP A 137 -15.85 -1.03 -7.89
C ASP A 137 -14.79 -1.19 -6.80
N CYS A 138 -13.52 -1.30 -7.18
CA CYS A 138 -12.42 -1.35 -6.21
C CYS A 138 -12.23 -0.03 -5.46
N ASN A 139 -12.52 1.12 -6.09
CA ASN A 139 -12.46 2.43 -5.44
C ASN A 139 -13.66 2.60 -4.50
N LEU A 140 -14.85 2.20 -4.97
CA LEU A 140 -16.09 2.24 -4.19
C LEU A 140 -15.99 1.37 -2.92
N LEU A 141 -15.32 0.22 -2.99
CA LEU A 141 -15.11 -0.66 -1.84
C LEU A 141 -14.35 0.05 -0.71
N LEU A 142 -13.29 0.81 -1.03
CA LEU A 142 -12.52 1.54 -0.01
C LEU A 142 -13.25 2.79 0.51
N GLN A 143 -13.95 3.51 -0.38
CA GLN A 143 -14.67 4.72 0.00
C GLN A 143 -15.76 4.46 1.05
N ARG A 144 -16.33 3.26 1.09
CA ARG A 144 -17.29 2.84 2.13
C ARG A 144 -16.69 2.87 3.55
N GLU A 145 -15.38 2.75 3.65
CA GLU A 145 -14.61 2.70 4.90
C GLU A 145 -13.74 3.96 5.10
N ASP A 146 -14.07 5.07 4.42
CA ASP A 146 -13.28 6.32 4.42
C ASP A 146 -11.80 6.13 4.04
N HIS A 147 -11.50 5.09 3.26
CA HIS A 147 -10.19 4.82 2.71
C HIS A 147 -10.10 5.24 1.24
N SER A 148 -8.90 5.61 0.81
CA SER A 148 -8.59 5.93 -0.58
C SER A 148 -7.38 5.13 -1.03
N TRP A 149 -7.35 4.69 -2.29
CA TRP A 149 -6.13 4.11 -2.84
C TRP A 149 -5.04 5.17 -2.93
N GLU A 150 -3.82 4.78 -2.55
CA GLU A 150 -2.65 5.58 -2.85
C GLU A 150 -2.35 5.55 -4.33
N HIS A 151 -2.45 6.74 -4.93
CA HIS A 151 -1.90 7.04 -6.22
C HIS A 151 -0.45 7.45 -5.96
N ALA A 152 0.51 6.63 -6.38
CA ALA A 152 1.92 6.98 -6.23
C ALA A 152 2.14 8.38 -6.84
N PRO A 153 2.81 9.32 -6.14
CA PRO A 153 3.22 10.56 -6.77
C PRO A 153 4.24 10.21 -7.86
N ILE A 154 3.81 10.27 -9.11
CA ILE A 154 4.68 10.25 -10.27
C ILE A 154 5.34 11.63 -10.34
N ASP A 155 6.39 11.83 -9.56
CA ASP A 155 7.37 12.87 -9.84
C ASP A 155 8.78 12.30 -9.65
N LEU A 156 9.15 11.43 -10.60
CA LEU A 156 10.55 11.28 -11.00
C LEU A 156 10.90 12.47 -11.92
N LYS A 157 11.04 13.65 -11.32
CA LYS A 157 11.78 14.77 -11.93
C LYS A 157 12.80 15.30 -10.92
N LEU A 158 14.01 14.78 -11.05
CA LEU A 158 15.24 15.50 -10.76
C LEU A 158 16.05 15.56 -12.05
#